data_AF-A0A8J6SBD5-F1
#
_entry.id   AF-A0A8J6SBD5-F1
#
_cell.length_a   1.000
_cell.length_b   1.000
_cell.length_c   1.000
_cell.angle_alpha   90.00
_cell.angle_beta   90.00
_cell.angle_gamma   90.00
#
_symmetry.space_group_name_H-M   'P 1'
#
loop_
_entity.id
_entity.type
_entity.pdbx_description
1 polymer ?
#
loop_
_entity_poly.entity_id
_entity_poly.type
_entity_poly.pdbx_seq_one_letter_code
_entity_poly.pdbx_strand_id
1 'polypeptide(L)' 'MPEIYFQIQCPDSSQETCYSLSLVVKDYFTPNNESELDDFVERSRSALKIASDRVQEKYGIPCGLAWRHLQDIEVKFAH' A
#
# COMPACT_ATOMS: atom_id res chain seq x y z
N MET A 1 -12.84 -4.36 -11.68
CA MET A 1 -12.06 -4.49 -10.44
C MET A 1 -11.96 -3.09 -9.88
N PRO A 2 -12.32 -2.83 -8.62
CA PRO A 2 -12.34 -1.47 -8.10
C PRO A 2 -10.92 -0.97 -7.91
N GLU A 3 -10.56 0.00 -8.73
CA GLU A 3 -9.40 0.86 -8.51
C GLU A 3 -9.76 1.88 -7.44
N ILE A 4 -8.89 2.02 -6.42
CA ILE A 4 -9.06 3.00 -5.36
C ILE A 4 -7.82 3.88 -5.27
N TYR A 5 -8.10 5.15 -5.00
CA TYR A 5 -7.09 6.12 -4.63
C TYR A 5 -7.27 6.40 -3.15
N PHE A 6 -6.19 6.30 -2.38
CA PHE A 6 -6.20 6.67 -0.98
C PHE A 6 -5.01 7.58 -0.71
N GLN A 7 -5.24 8.57 0.14
CA GLN A 7 -4.19 9.50 0.56
C GLN A 7 -3.71 9.08 1.94
N ILE A 8 -2.40 8.97 2.07
CA ILE A 8 -1.72 8.74 3.35
C ILE A 8 -0.96 10.00 3.71
N GLN A 9 -1.03 10.38 4.98
CA GLN A 9 -0.22 11.46 5.51
C GLN A 9 0.96 10.83 6.25
N CYS A 10 2.14 11.06 5.73
CA CYS A 10 3.40 10.67 6.34
C CYS A 10 3.65 11.54 7.57
N PRO A 11 4.38 11.03 8.57
CA PRO A 11 4.77 11.83 9.75
C PRO A 11 5.72 12.97 9.40
N ASP A 12 6.40 12.93 8.25
CA ASP A 12 7.17 14.04 7.69
C ASP A 12 6.27 15.17 7.10
N SER A 13 4.97 15.18 7.41
CA SER A 13 3.95 16.06 6.81
C SER A 13 3.79 15.91 5.28
N SER A 14 4.55 15.02 4.66
CA SER A 14 4.39 14.64 3.26
C SER A 14 3.07 13.89 3.06
N GLN A 15 2.33 14.23 2.01
CA GLN A 15 1.13 13.48 1.62
C GLN A 15 1.45 12.63 0.40
N GLU A 16 1.20 11.33 0.48
CA GLU A 16 1.32 10.43 -0.66
C GLU A 16 -0.07 9.97 -1.12
N THR A 17 -0.28 10.00 -2.44
CA THR A 17 -1.47 9.42 -3.05
C THR A 17 -1.11 8.04 -3.57
N CYS A 18 -1.60 7.01 -2.90
CA CYS A 18 -1.37 5.63 -3.27
C CYS A 18 -2.51 5.14 -4.17
N TYR A 19 -2.12 4.50 -5.27
CA TYR A 19 -3.05 3.83 -6.18
C TYR A 19 -3.06 2.33 -5.87
N SER A 20 -4.24 1.78 -5.59
CA SER A 20 -4.40 0.34 -5.41
C SER A 20 -5.48 -0.21 -6.33
N LEU A 21 -5.11 -1.25 -7.07
CA LEU A 21 -6.03 -2.06 -7.88
C LEU A 21 -6.87 -3.03 -7.03
N SER A 22 -6.80 -2.95 -5.70
CA SER A 22 -7.47 -3.86 -4.77
C SER A 22 -7.99 -3.11 -3.54
N LEU A 23 -9.18 -3.49 -3.10
CA LEU A 23 -9.79 -3.01 -1.86
C LEU A 23 -9.10 -3.53 -0.59
N VAL A 24 -8.15 -4.46 -0.71
CA VAL A 24 -7.43 -5.04 0.45
C VAL A 24 -6.77 -3.98 1.31
N VAL A 25 -6.35 -2.85 0.72
CA VAL A 25 -5.82 -1.69 1.46
C VAL A 25 -6.80 -1.24 2.57
N LYS A 26 -8.11 -1.29 2.36
CA LYS A 26 -9.10 -0.94 3.40
C LYS A 26 -9.18 -1.93 4.56
N ASP A 27 -8.78 -3.17 4.36
CA ASP A 27 -8.69 -4.17 5.43
C ASP A 27 -7.46 -3.91 6.33
N TYR A 28 -6.39 -3.33 5.77
CA TYR A 28 -5.15 -3.04 6.48
C TYR A 28 -5.11 -1.63 7.08
N PHE A 29 -5.69 -0.65 6.38
CA PHE A 29 -5.71 0.75 6.79
C PHE A 29 -7.11 1.12 7.26
N THR A 30 -7.20 1.43 8.56
CA THR A 30 -8.42 1.98 9.14
C THR A 30 -8.36 3.50 9.05
N PRO A 31 -9.37 4.17 8.46
CA PRO A 31 -9.42 5.62 8.47
C PRO A 31 -9.42 6.14 9.91
N ASN A 32 -8.71 7.24 10.15
CA ASN A 32 -8.62 7.93 11.44
C ASN A 32 -7.84 7.17 12.54
N ASN A 33 -6.93 6.28 12.14
CA ASN A 33 -6.05 5.57 13.06
C ASN A 33 -4.61 6.12 12.90
N GLU A 34 -4.07 6.72 13.95
CA GLU A 34 -2.67 7.12 14.01
C GLU A 34 -1.85 5.85 14.27
N SER A 35 -1.30 5.28 13.20
CA SER A 35 -0.39 4.14 13.29
C SER A 35 1.05 4.62 13.19
N GLU A 36 1.94 3.98 13.94
CA GLU A 36 3.38 4.24 13.83
C GLU A 36 3.85 3.94 12.39
N LEU A 37 4.85 4.68 11.94
CA LEU A 37 5.37 4.59 10.58
C LEU A 37 5.92 3.18 10.27
N ASP A 38 6.56 2.53 11.25
CA ASP A 38 7.02 1.15 11.13
C ASP A 38 5.86 0.18 10.87
N ASP A 39 4.78 0.32 11.64
CA ASP A 39 3.56 -0.48 11.51
C ASP A 39 2.85 -0.19 10.17
N PHE A 40 2.90 1.06 9.69
CA PHE A 40 2.42 1.44 8.36
C PHE A 40 3.19 0.74 7.24
N VAL A 41 4.53 0.67 7.33
CA VAL A 41 5.38 0.00 6.34
C VAL A 41 5.12 -1.52 6.34
N GLU A 42 5.04 -2.16 7.51
CA GLU A 42 4.70 -3.58 7.62
C GLU A 42 3.30 -3.91 7.06
N ARG A 43 2.31 -3.08 7.38
CA ARG A 43 0.95 -3.23 6.84
C ARG A 43 0.91 -3.01 5.34
N SER A 44 1.61 -1.99 4.82
CA SER A 44 1.74 -1.73 3.38
C SER A 44 2.33 -2.93 2.66
N ARG A 45 3.40 -3.50 3.20
CA ARG A 45 4.05 -4.70 2.69
C ARG A 45 3.09 -5.88 2.62
N SER A 46 2.35 -6.12 3.69
CA SER A 46 1.36 -7.20 3.77
C SER A 46 0.19 -7.00 2.79
N ALA A 47 -0.37 -5.78 2.76
CA ALA A 47 -1.46 -5.42 1.87
C ALA A 47 -1.06 -5.53 0.39
N LEU A 48 0.11 -5.02 0.00
CA LEU A 48 0.60 -5.06 -1.38
C LEU A 48 0.95 -6.49 -1.81
N LYS A 49 1.47 -7.32 -0.91
CA LYS A 49 1.70 -8.74 -1.19
C LYS A 49 0.39 -9.46 -1.50
N ILE A 50 -0.65 -9.25 -0.70
CA ILE A 50 -1.97 -9.85 -0.93
C ILE A 50 -2.66 -9.25 -2.16
N ALA A 51 -2.51 -7.94 -2.40
CA ALA A 51 -3.01 -7.31 -3.61
C ALA A 51 -2.39 -7.94 -4.85
N SER A 52 -1.07 -8.16 -4.85
CA SER A 52 -0.35 -8.81 -5.94
C SER A 52 -0.79 -10.26 -6.13
N ASP A 53 -0.96 -11.02 -5.05
CA ASP A 53 -1.45 -12.41 -5.07
C ASP A 53 -2.86 -12.51 -5.67
N ARG A 54 -3.78 -11.63 -5.24
CA ARG A 54 -5.14 -11.54 -5.83
C ARG A 54 -5.13 -11.14 -7.30
N VAL A 55 -4.23 -10.22 -7.69
CA VAL A 55 -4.06 -9.83 -9.10
C VAL A 55 -3.49 -11.01 -9.90
N GLN A 56 -2.53 -11.76 -9.34
CA GLN A 56 -1.96 -12.94 -9.97
C GLN A 56 -2.99 -14.06 -10.12
N GLU A 57 -3.81 -14.32 -9.11
CA GLU A 57 -4.89 -15.32 -9.18
C GLU A 57 -5.92 -14.93 -10.25
N LYS A 58 -6.22 -13.64 -10.38
CA LYS A 58 -7.25 -13.14 -11.29
C LYS A 58 -6.77 -12.90 -12.73
N TYR A 59 -5.53 -12.47 -12.93
CA TYR A 59 -4.97 -12.08 -14.23
C TYR A 59 -3.79 -12.96 -14.67
N GLY A 60 -3.29 -13.85 -13.81
CA GLY A 60 -2.15 -14.71 -14.10
C GLY A 60 -0.79 -14.01 -14.06
N ILE A 61 -0.74 -12.71 -13.73
CA ILE A 61 0.48 -11.90 -13.73
C ILE A 61 0.68 -11.19 -12.37
N PRO A 62 1.87 -11.30 -11.74
CA PRO A 62 2.17 -10.53 -10.54
C PRO A 62 2.32 -9.05 -10.89
N CYS A 63 1.77 -8.18 -10.05
CA CYS A 63 1.78 -6.74 -10.32
C CYS A 63 3.13 -6.13 -9.93
N GLY A 64 4.03 -5.95 -10.91
CA GLY A 64 5.34 -5.32 -10.68
C GLY A 64 5.25 -3.86 -10.18
N LEU A 65 4.15 -3.18 -10.51
CA LEU A 65 3.88 -1.81 -10.04
C LEU A 65 3.70 -1.75 -8.52
N ALA A 66 3.05 -2.75 -7.92
CA ALA A 66 2.86 -2.82 -6.47
C ALA A 66 4.19 -2.93 -5.72
N TRP A 67 5.13 -3.72 -6.26
CA TRP A 67 6.47 -3.88 -5.70
C TRP A 67 7.31 -2.61 -5.82
N ARG A 68 7.26 -1.94 -6.98
CA ARG A 68 7.96 -0.67 -7.19
C ARG A 68 7.49 0.38 -6.17
N HIS A 69 6.18 0.45 -5.97
CA HIS A 69 5.58 1.40 -5.03
C HIS A 69 5.94 1.09 -3.58
N LEU A 70 5.96 -0.20 -3.18
CA LEU A 70 6.44 -0.59 -1.86
C LEU A 70 7.90 -0.16 -1.63
N GLN A 71 8.75 -0.33 -2.64
CA GLN A 71 10.16 0.02 -2.51
C GLN A 71 10.36 1.54 -2.41
N ASP A 72 9.57 2.33 -3.14
CA ASP A 72 9.59 3.80 -3.02
C ASP A 72 9.12 4.25 -1.63
N ILE A 73 8.09 3.59 -1.07
CA ILE A 73 7.62 3.77 0.31
C ILE A 73 8.76 3.42 1.28
N GLU A 74 9.30 2.20 1.25
CA GLU A 74 10.40 1.76 2.14
C GLU A 74 11.60 2.73 2.10
N VAL A 75 12.00 3.22 0.92
CA VAL A 75 13.10 4.18 0.78
C VAL A 75 12.76 5.55 1.36
N LYS A 76 11.53 6.04 1.15
CA LYS A 76 11.09 7.34 1.70
C LYS A 76 10.93 7.34 3.21
N PHE A 77 10.54 6.20 3.77
CA PHE A 77 10.21 6.06 5.18
C PHE A 77 11.37 5.52 6.03
N ALA A 78 12.48 5.06 5.43
CA ALA A 78 13.66 4.57 6.15
C ALA A 78 14.58 5.68 6.72
N HIS A 79 14.06 6.87 7.05
CA HIS A 79 14.86 8.01 7.54
C HIS A 79 14.50 8.43 8.97
#